data_AF-A0A9D9LZA1-F1
#
_entry.id   AF-A0A9D9LZA1-F1
#
_cell.length_a   1.000
_cell.length_b   1.000
_cell.length_c   1.000
_cell.angle_alpha   90.00
_cell.angle_beta   90.00
_cell.angle_gamma   90.00
#
_symmetry.space_group_name_H-M   'P 1'
#
loop_
_entity.id
_entity.type
_entity.pdbx_description
1 polymer ?
#
loop_
_entity_poly.entity_id
_entity_poly.type
_entity_poly.pdbx_seq_one_letter_code
_entity_poly.pdbx_strand_id
1 'polypeptide(L)'
;MILKELLACIPFEIERSVCAKLNKAFHRFPTSKPFVSGDTFRSLADVVFDANSNPKASDIKENSVVFVFIDLLPVFAEKILPEVTNRFILITHKGDINITKDYAYIADNPKIIHWFAQNCDFEHPKITPLPIGLENQALHNVGNTADYKKLQKNKGNHIPKVVIALNLSTNPDKRYPCYRAFWKKPNAVFINNITTSRIYRKTIKSYMFIASPEGNGIDCHRTWEAIYLGLIPIVNDNYLNRFFASLGLPIIITNDWNEFAEKTEDELADIYKQTMAKTNTQAAYYDYWEKMIFKYKH
;
A
#
# COMPACT_ATOMS: atom_id res chain seq x y z
N MET A 1 12.43 -15.78 -32.25
CA MET A 1 11.35 -15.91 -31.23
C MET A 1 11.82 -15.25 -29.95
N ILE A 2 11.31 -14.05 -29.66
CA ILE A 2 11.71 -13.29 -28.46
C ILE A 2 11.12 -14.02 -27.24
N LEU A 3 11.80 -14.06 -26.10
CA LEU A 3 11.33 -14.71 -24.85
C LEU A 3 9.85 -14.40 -24.52
N LYS A 4 9.40 -13.20 -24.88
CA LYS A 4 8.02 -12.71 -24.77
C LYS A 4 6.99 -13.50 -25.59
N GLU A 5 7.36 -13.97 -26.79
CA GLU A 5 6.50 -14.80 -27.66
C GLU A 5 6.42 -16.24 -27.15
N LEU A 6 7.50 -16.76 -26.55
CA LEU A 6 7.52 -18.08 -25.89
C LEU A 6 6.68 -18.10 -24.61
N LEU A 7 6.73 -17.01 -23.81
CA LEU A 7 5.96 -16.88 -22.57
C LEU A 7 4.46 -16.70 -22.82
N ALA A 8 4.04 -16.13 -23.96
CA ALA A 8 2.63 -15.91 -24.29
C ALA A 8 1.81 -17.20 -24.46
N CYS A 9 2.47 -18.33 -24.71
CA CYS A 9 1.85 -19.65 -24.87
C CYS A 9 1.78 -20.45 -23.54
N ILE A 10 2.31 -19.90 -22.45
CA ILE A 10 2.39 -20.58 -21.16
C ILE A 10 1.20 -20.16 -20.28
N PRO A 11 0.56 -21.09 -19.53
CA PRO A 11 -0.44 -20.73 -18.54
C PRO A 11 0.04 -19.59 -17.62
N PHE A 12 -0.79 -18.56 -17.43
CA PHE A 12 -0.44 -17.33 -16.70
C PHE A 12 0.21 -17.58 -15.32
N GLU A 13 -0.17 -18.66 -14.64
CA GLU A 13 0.38 -19.07 -13.34
C GLU A 13 1.84 -19.55 -13.43
N ILE A 14 2.20 -20.24 -14.52
CA ILE A 14 3.55 -20.72 -14.79
C ILE A 14 4.42 -19.53 -15.25
N GLU A 15 3.90 -18.68 -16.14
CA GLU A 15 4.58 -17.42 -16.54
C GLU A 15 4.93 -16.59 -15.30
N ARG A 16 3.97 -16.37 -14.40
CA ARG A 16 4.16 -15.65 -13.14
C ARG A 16 5.27 -16.26 -12.28
N SER A 17 5.24 -17.59 -12.07
CA SER A 17 6.22 -18.28 -11.23
C SER A 17 7.64 -18.16 -11.80
N VAL A 18 7.76 -18.30 -13.12
CA VAL A 18 9.04 -18.15 -13.84
C VAL A 18 9.53 -16.71 -13.76
N CYS A 19 8.69 -15.72 -14.06
CA CYS A 19 9.08 -14.31 -14.01
C CYS A 19 9.48 -13.86 -12.60
N ALA A 20 8.75 -14.28 -11.55
CA ALA A 20 9.12 -13.99 -10.17
C ALA A 20 10.48 -14.59 -9.78
N LYS A 21 10.73 -15.85 -10.17
CA LYS A 21 12.03 -16.51 -9.95
C LYS A 21 13.16 -15.79 -10.69
N LEU A 22 12.94 -15.39 -11.94
CA LEU A 22 13.92 -14.65 -12.74
C LEU A 22 14.21 -13.29 -12.14
N ASN A 23 13.19 -12.52 -11.74
CA ASN A 23 13.42 -11.21 -11.12
C ASN A 23 14.23 -11.33 -9.83
N LYS A 24 13.91 -12.34 -9.00
CA LYS A 24 14.68 -12.63 -7.79
C LYS A 24 16.13 -13.02 -8.12
N ALA A 25 16.35 -13.88 -9.12
CA ALA A 25 17.67 -14.33 -9.52
C ALA A 25 18.55 -13.20 -10.10
N PHE A 26 17.94 -12.24 -10.80
CA PHE A 26 18.65 -11.12 -11.44
C PHE A 26 18.55 -9.81 -10.67
N HIS A 27 18.08 -9.83 -9.41
CA HIS A 27 17.88 -8.64 -8.58
C HIS A 27 17.13 -7.51 -9.29
N ARG A 28 16.07 -7.86 -10.04
CA ARG A 28 15.23 -6.90 -10.76
C ARG A 28 14.08 -6.43 -9.88
N PHE A 29 14.00 -5.11 -9.70
CA PHE A 29 12.96 -4.43 -8.90
C PHE A 29 12.13 -3.50 -9.82
N PRO A 30 11.25 -4.07 -10.67
CA PRO A 30 10.46 -3.27 -11.60
C PRO A 30 9.50 -2.33 -10.86
N THR A 31 9.38 -1.09 -11.36
CA THR A 31 8.48 -0.09 -10.79
C THR A 31 7.02 -0.36 -11.15
N SER A 32 6.10 0.08 -10.30
CA SER A 32 4.64 -0.02 -10.50
C SER A 32 4.00 1.20 -11.14
N LYS A 33 4.80 2.13 -11.70
CA LYS A 33 4.30 3.39 -12.24
C LYS A 33 3.11 3.19 -13.22
N PRO A 34 2.03 4.00 -13.10
CA PRO A 34 1.89 5.17 -12.21
C PRO A 34 1.44 4.84 -10.77
N PHE A 35 1.23 3.57 -10.44
CA PHE A 35 0.81 3.14 -9.10
C PHE A 35 1.98 3.17 -8.12
N VAL A 36 1.66 3.25 -6.84
CA VAL A 36 2.66 3.15 -5.76
C VAL A 36 2.91 1.70 -5.37
N SER A 37 4.14 1.40 -4.98
CA SER A 37 4.57 0.13 -4.35
C SER A 37 5.96 0.34 -3.76
N GLY A 38 6.44 -0.59 -2.92
CA GLY A 38 7.76 -0.50 -2.30
C GLY A 38 8.89 -0.36 -3.31
N ASP A 39 8.91 -1.17 -4.38
CA ASP A 39 9.95 -1.07 -5.42
C ASP A 39 9.83 0.22 -6.25
N THR A 40 8.65 0.87 -6.25
CA THR A 40 8.50 2.20 -6.89
C THR A 40 9.15 3.29 -6.05
N PHE A 41 8.95 3.28 -4.72
CA PHE A 41 9.63 4.23 -3.84
C PHE A 41 11.13 3.93 -3.71
N ARG A 42 11.52 2.66 -3.74
CA ARG A 42 12.93 2.24 -3.82
C ARG A 42 13.62 2.85 -5.03
N SER A 43 12.93 2.98 -6.17
CA SER A 43 13.50 3.56 -7.39
C SER A 43 13.76 5.07 -7.33
N LEU A 44 13.23 5.78 -6.34
CA LEU A 44 13.51 7.20 -6.08
C LEU A 44 14.83 7.43 -5.35
N ALA A 45 15.37 6.38 -4.73
CA ALA A 45 16.47 6.51 -3.78
C ALA A 45 17.81 6.68 -4.49
N ASP A 46 18.60 7.63 -3.98
CA ASP A 46 20.01 7.78 -4.33
C ASP A 46 20.86 6.69 -3.63
N VAL A 47 20.43 6.25 -2.44
CA VAL A 47 21.08 5.20 -1.63
C VAL A 47 20.03 4.20 -1.13
N VAL A 48 20.29 2.89 -1.25
CA VAL A 48 19.37 1.82 -0.83
C VAL A 48 20.02 0.91 0.20
N PHE A 49 19.36 0.73 1.35
CA PHE A 49 19.71 -0.23 2.40
C PHE A 49 18.65 -1.34 2.44
N ASP A 50 18.96 -2.49 1.84
CA ASP A 50 18.07 -3.66 1.79
C ASP A 50 18.88 -4.97 1.80
N ALA A 51 18.21 -6.12 1.74
CA ALA A 51 18.86 -7.43 1.76
C ALA A 51 19.90 -7.66 0.63
N ASN A 52 19.91 -6.84 -0.42
CA ASN A 52 20.82 -6.93 -1.56
C ASN A 52 21.80 -5.75 -1.64
N SER A 53 21.69 -4.76 -0.75
CA SER A 53 22.49 -3.54 -0.78
C SER A 53 22.77 -3.04 0.63
N ASN A 54 24.06 -3.00 0.98
CA ASN A 54 24.55 -2.59 2.30
C ASN A 54 25.51 -1.38 2.17
N PRO A 55 24.99 -0.18 1.87
CA PRO A 55 25.79 1.03 1.71
C PRO A 55 26.48 1.43 3.01
N LYS A 56 27.60 2.16 2.87
CA LYS A 56 28.30 2.79 3.98
C LYS A 56 27.69 4.17 4.27
N ALA A 57 27.89 4.67 5.49
CA ALA A 57 27.48 6.02 5.85
C ALA A 57 28.08 7.11 4.92
N SER A 58 29.30 6.89 4.41
CA SER A 58 29.98 7.76 3.45
C SER A 58 29.26 7.90 2.09
N ASP A 59 28.38 6.96 1.75
CA ASP A 59 27.64 6.95 0.49
C ASP A 59 26.45 7.93 0.54
N ILE A 60 25.99 8.28 1.74
CA ILE A 60 24.90 9.24 1.98
C ILE A 60 25.46 10.65 1.85
N LYS A 61 25.18 11.30 0.71
CA LYS A 61 25.55 12.69 0.41
C LYS A 61 24.46 13.65 0.89
N GLU A 62 24.79 14.94 0.98
CA GLU A 62 23.81 15.98 1.32
C GLU A 62 22.58 15.90 0.39
N ASN A 63 21.38 15.98 0.98
CA ASN A 63 20.09 15.91 0.31
C ASN A 63 19.80 14.60 -0.44
N SER A 64 20.56 13.52 -0.16
CA SER A 64 20.27 12.20 -0.73
C SER A 64 18.91 11.69 -0.26
N VAL A 65 18.20 10.99 -1.13
CA VAL A 65 17.07 10.15 -0.75
C VAL A 65 17.60 8.77 -0.38
N VAL A 66 17.47 8.40 0.89
CA VAL A 66 17.94 7.12 1.42
C VAL A 66 16.74 6.22 1.67
N PHE A 67 16.66 5.10 0.96
CA PHE A 67 15.65 4.08 1.17
C PHE A 67 16.16 3.00 2.11
N VAL A 68 15.39 2.67 3.13
CA VAL A 68 15.67 1.60 4.09
C VAL A 68 14.51 0.61 4.06
N PHE A 69 14.80 -0.65 3.78
CA PHE A 69 13.85 -1.74 4.00
C PHE A 69 13.48 -1.76 5.48
N ILE A 70 12.19 -1.68 5.80
CA ILE A 70 11.72 -1.33 7.15
C ILE A 70 12.19 -2.31 8.23
N ASP A 71 12.34 -3.60 7.92
CA ASP A 71 12.84 -4.60 8.88
C ASP A 71 14.32 -4.38 9.25
N LEU A 72 15.05 -3.62 8.44
CA LEU A 72 16.44 -3.23 8.70
C LEU A 72 16.56 -1.83 9.33
N LEU A 73 15.45 -1.14 9.61
CA LEU A 73 15.45 0.17 10.25
C LEU A 73 16.19 0.18 11.60
N PRO A 74 16.02 -0.79 12.51
CA PRO A 74 16.78 -0.81 13.77
C PRO A 74 18.29 -0.89 13.53
N VAL A 75 18.71 -1.73 12.59
CA VAL A 75 20.13 -1.89 12.22
C VAL A 75 20.68 -0.61 11.60
N PHE A 76 19.91 0.04 10.71
CA PHE A 76 20.29 1.32 10.12
C PHE A 76 20.46 2.40 11.20
N ALA A 77 19.51 2.51 12.12
CA ALA A 77 19.52 3.50 13.19
C ALA A 77 20.69 3.31 14.17
N GLU A 78 21.06 2.06 14.46
CA GLU A 78 22.14 1.73 15.39
C GLU A 78 23.53 1.82 14.74
N LYS A 79 23.67 1.37 13.49
CA LYS A 79 25.00 1.12 12.88
C LYS A 79 25.39 2.10 11.78
N ILE A 80 24.42 2.70 11.09
CA ILE A 80 24.69 3.55 9.93
C ILE A 80 24.43 5.02 10.27
N LEU A 81 23.25 5.34 10.79
CA LEU A 81 22.84 6.71 11.13
C LEU A 81 23.83 7.49 12.03
N PRO A 82 24.49 6.87 13.03
CA PRO A 82 25.48 7.58 13.86
C PRO A 82 26.68 8.07 13.04
N GLU A 83 27.11 7.30 12.06
CA GLU A 83 28.30 7.55 11.22
C GLU A 83 28.02 8.49 10.04
N VAL A 84 26.75 8.75 9.71
CA VAL A 84 26.39 9.69 8.63
C VAL A 84 26.79 11.11 9.03
N THR A 85 27.40 11.88 8.13
CA THR A 85 27.79 13.28 8.39
C THR A 85 26.88 14.30 7.71
N ASN A 86 26.22 13.91 6.62
CA ASN A 86 25.37 14.78 5.82
C ASN A 86 23.89 14.67 6.22
N ARG A 87 23.09 15.66 5.85
CA ARG A 87 21.64 15.62 6.01
C ARG A 87 20.99 14.93 4.82
N PHE A 88 19.93 14.18 5.05
CA PHE A 88 19.28 13.38 4.02
C PHE A 88 17.79 13.18 4.29
N ILE A 89 17.06 12.75 3.24
CA ILE A 89 15.65 12.38 3.31
C ILE A 89 15.58 10.87 3.48
N LEU A 90 14.86 10.40 4.49
CA LEU A 90 14.69 8.97 4.76
C LEU A 90 13.38 8.48 4.16
N ILE A 91 13.40 7.32 3.49
CA ILE A 91 12.23 6.56 3.10
C ILE A 91 12.31 5.19 3.78
N THR A 92 11.29 4.80 4.54
CA THR A 92 11.16 3.42 5.04
C THR A 92 9.94 2.76 4.45
N HIS A 93 10.12 1.58 3.86
CA HIS A 93 9.04 0.85 3.20
C HIS A 93 9.35 -0.64 3.13
N LYS A 94 8.43 -1.36 2.49
CA LYS A 94 8.50 -2.76 2.13
C LYS A 94 8.58 -3.62 3.38
N GLY A 95 7.60 -3.58 4.25
CA GLY A 95 7.46 -4.57 5.32
C GLY A 95 6.25 -4.31 6.20
N ASP A 96 6.17 -5.07 7.28
CA ASP A 96 4.99 -5.13 8.14
C ASP A 96 5.19 -4.41 9.49
N ILE A 97 6.40 -3.94 9.79
CA ILE A 97 6.67 -3.18 11.01
C ILE A 97 5.85 -1.88 11.00
N ASN A 98 5.20 -1.58 12.13
CA ASN A 98 4.55 -0.30 12.36
C ASN A 98 5.53 0.71 12.95
N ILE A 99 5.58 1.91 12.38
CA ILE A 99 6.38 3.03 12.86
C ILE A 99 5.56 3.76 13.92
N THR A 100 5.76 3.36 15.18
CA THR A 100 5.15 3.95 16.37
C THR A 100 6.03 5.08 16.94
N LYS A 101 5.51 5.78 17.96
CA LYS A 101 6.21 6.89 18.63
C LYS A 101 7.59 6.51 19.17
N ASP A 102 7.83 5.22 19.43
CA ASP A 102 9.14 4.73 19.89
C ASP A 102 10.26 4.95 18.87
N TYR A 103 9.92 5.17 17.59
CA TYR A 103 10.89 5.51 16.54
C TYR A 103 11.08 7.02 16.35
N ALA A 104 10.41 7.88 17.12
CA ALA A 104 10.49 9.35 16.95
C ALA A 104 11.93 9.88 17.02
N TYR A 105 12.78 9.25 17.85
CA TYR A 105 14.20 9.63 17.98
C TYR A 105 14.97 9.56 16.66
N ILE A 106 14.54 8.73 15.69
CA ILE A 106 15.14 8.69 14.36
C ILE A 106 14.81 9.98 13.61
N ALA A 107 13.55 10.41 13.62
CA ALA A 107 13.12 11.66 12.97
C ALA A 107 13.74 12.90 13.62
N ASP A 108 13.90 12.88 14.94
CA ASP A 108 14.50 13.97 15.72
C ASP A 108 16.00 14.14 15.44
N ASN A 109 16.66 13.12 14.88
CA ASN A 109 18.05 13.22 14.49
C ASN A 109 18.25 14.42 13.52
N PRO A 110 19.22 15.32 13.79
CA PRO A 110 19.40 16.53 12.98
C PRO A 110 19.80 16.25 11.52
N LYS A 111 20.29 15.04 11.24
CA LYS A 111 20.64 14.58 9.88
C LYS A 111 19.41 14.21 9.06
N ILE A 112 18.27 13.92 9.70
CA ILE A 112 17.02 13.66 8.98
C ILE A 112 16.37 15.00 8.62
N ILE A 113 16.34 15.28 7.31
CA ILE A 113 15.61 16.42 6.73
C ILE A 113 14.11 16.17 6.89
N HIS A 114 13.66 15.02 6.40
CA HIS A 114 12.29 14.53 6.50
C HIS A 114 12.27 13.02 6.36
N TRP A 115 11.27 12.35 6.94
CA TRP A 115 11.08 10.91 6.89
C TRP A 115 9.72 10.55 6.31
N PHE A 116 9.76 9.76 5.27
CA PHE A 116 8.65 9.25 4.51
C PHE A 116 8.45 7.77 4.85
N ALA A 117 7.43 7.45 5.65
CA ALA A 117 7.36 6.17 6.37
C ALA A 117 6.08 5.38 6.07
N GLN A 118 6.24 4.14 5.60
CA GLN A 118 5.16 3.17 5.60
C GLN A 118 4.72 2.84 7.04
N ASN A 119 3.44 2.52 7.24
CA ASN A 119 2.88 2.08 8.53
C ASN A 119 3.14 3.05 9.70
N CYS A 120 3.19 4.36 9.45
CA CYS A 120 3.35 5.37 10.50
C CYS A 120 2.03 5.62 11.25
N ASP A 121 2.01 5.36 12.57
CA ASP A 121 0.82 5.48 13.41
C ASP A 121 0.83 6.68 14.37
N PHE A 122 1.65 7.70 14.10
CA PHE A 122 1.68 8.89 14.95
C PHE A 122 2.06 10.14 14.18
N GLU A 123 1.60 11.27 14.71
CA GLU A 123 1.92 12.58 14.16
C GLU A 123 3.32 13.02 14.56
N HIS A 124 4.09 13.51 13.57
CA HIS A 124 5.39 14.10 13.80
C HIS A 124 5.71 15.12 12.69
N PRO A 125 6.28 16.29 13.01
CA PRO A 125 6.53 17.36 12.02
C PRO A 125 7.49 16.95 10.90
N LYS A 126 8.40 16.02 11.17
CA LYS A 126 9.35 15.47 10.19
C LYS A 126 8.93 14.12 9.60
N ILE A 127 7.73 13.61 9.87
CA ILE A 127 7.29 12.34 9.32
C ILE A 127 6.04 12.53 8.45
N THR A 128 6.04 11.91 7.27
CA THR A 128 4.85 11.81 6.42
C THR A 128 4.55 10.34 6.16
N PRO A 129 3.34 9.85 6.50
CA PRO A 129 2.92 8.49 6.17
C PRO A 129 2.95 8.26 4.65
N LEU A 130 3.44 7.09 4.28
CA LEU A 130 3.68 6.73 2.89
C LEU A 130 2.90 5.45 2.55
N PRO A 131 2.20 5.40 1.41
CA PRO A 131 1.26 4.32 1.15
C PRO A 131 1.98 3.00 0.87
N ILE A 132 1.49 1.87 1.42
CA ILE A 132 2.00 0.54 1.06
C ILE A 132 1.81 0.25 -0.43
N GLY A 133 0.71 0.75 -1.01
CA GLY A 133 0.42 0.63 -2.43
C GLY A 133 0.10 -0.80 -2.87
N LEU A 134 0.45 -1.14 -4.11
CA LEU A 134 0.35 -2.50 -4.65
C LEU A 134 1.48 -3.39 -4.13
N GLU A 135 1.24 -4.71 -4.14
CA GLU A 135 2.32 -5.68 -3.99
C GLU A 135 3.40 -5.43 -5.06
N ASN A 136 4.67 -5.63 -4.70
CA ASN A 136 5.79 -5.41 -5.61
C ASN A 136 5.66 -6.26 -6.89
N GLN A 137 5.83 -5.62 -8.05
CA GLN A 137 5.77 -6.31 -9.35
C GLN A 137 6.76 -7.48 -9.46
N ALA A 138 7.90 -7.40 -8.76
CA ALA A 138 8.89 -8.46 -8.71
C ALA A 138 8.29 -9.83 -8.31
N LEU A 139 7.23 -9.84 -7.50
CA LEU A 139 6.53 -11.03 -7.05
C LEU A 139 5.55 -11.61 -8.09
N HIS A 140 5.28 -10.86 -9.17
CA HIS A 140 4.40 -11.20 -10.30
C HIS A 140 3.01 -11.73 -9.91
N ASN A 141 2.55 -11.50 -8.68
CA ASN A 141 1.31 -12.02 -8.13
C ASN A 141 0.21 -10.95 -8.11
N VAL A 142 0.06 -10.23 -7.00
CA VAL A 142 -0.91 -9.15 -6.77
C VAL A 142 -0.33 -7.78 -7.20
N GLY A 143 0.88 -7.74 -7.76
CA GLY A 143 1.47 -6.51 -8.30
C GLY A 143 1.14 -6.19 -9.76
N ASN A 144 0.38 -7.02 -10.50
CA ASN A 144 0.22 -6.84 -11.95
C ASN A 144 -0.54 -5.54 -12.30
N THR A 145 0.19 -4.54 -12.82
CA THR A 145 -0.34 -3.20 -13.12
C THR A 145 -1.20 -3.14 -14.39
N ALA A 146 -1.07 -4.11 -15.30
CA ALA A 146 -1.84 -4.16 -16.53
C ALA A 146 -3.34 -4.38 -16.25
N ASP A 147 -3.66 -5.19 -15.24
CA ASP A 147 -5.04 -5.45 -14.84
C ASP A 147 -5.73 -4.17 -14.36
N TYR A 148 -5.07 -3.38 -13.51
CA TYR A 148 -5.65 -2.11 -13.01
C TYR A 148 -5.89 -1.12 -14.16
N LYS A 149 -4.90 -0.92 -15.04
CA LYS A 149 -5.02 -0.04 -16.22
C LYS A 149 -6.19 -0.45 -17.13
N LYS A 150 -6.40 -1.76 -17.30
CA LYS A 150 -7.51 -2.28 -18.12
C LYS A 150 -8.85 -2.12 -17.40
N LEU A 151 -8.90 -2.47 -16.11
CA LEU A 151 -10.13 -2.47 -15.33
C LEU A 151 -10.66 -1.05 -15.10
N GLN A 152 -9.79 -0.06 -14.88
CA GLN A 152 -10.17 1.35 -14.73
C GLN A 152 -10.92 1.92 -15.93
N LYS A 153 -10.69 1.41 -17.15
CA LYS A 153 -11.38 1.87 -18.37
C LYS A 153 -12.83 1.41 -18.46
N ASN A 154 -13.18 0.32 -17.79
CA ASN A 154 -14.53 -0.25 -17.87
C ASN A 154 -15.40 0.37 -16.79
N LYS A 155 -16.25 1.34 -17.12
CA LYS A 155 -17.26 1.83 -16.17
C LYS A 155 -18.44 0.84 -16.14
N GLY A 156 -18.72 0.28 -14.98
CA GLY A 156 -19.88 -0.60 -14.76
C GLY A 156 -20.69 -0.10 -13.57
N ASN A 157 -21.93 -0.55 -13.46
CA ASN A 157 -22.71 -0.31 -12.26
C ASN A 157 -22.07 -1.06 -11.09
N HIS A 158 -21.86 -0.36 -9.98
CA HIS A 158 -21.38 -0.97 -8.74
C HIS A 158 -22.57 -1.40 -7.89
N ILE A 159 -22.45 -2.58 -7.28
CA ILE A 159 -23.43 -3.16 -6.38
C ILE A 159 -23.18 -2.56 -4.97
N PRO A 160 -24.20 -2.01 -4.30
CA PRO A 160 -24.07 -1.35 -2.99
C PRO A 160 -23.94 -2.37 -1.85
N LYS A 161 -22.89 -3.19 -1.90
CA LYS A 161 -22.53 -4.16 -0.86
C LYS A 161 -21.08 -3.97 -0.43
N VAL A 162 -20.78 -4.47 0.76
CA VAL A 162 -19.43 -4.51 1.33
C VAL A 162 -18.79 -5.87 1.06
N VAL A 163 -17.67 -5.86 0.35
CA VAL A 163 -16.86 -7.06 0.14
C VAL A 163 -16.05 -7.38 1.41
N ILE A 164 -16.12 -8.63 1.87
CA ILE A 164 -15.32 -9.18 2.97
C ILE A 164 -14.35 -10.21 2.38
N ALA A 165 -13.13 -9.77 2.07
CA ALA A 165 -12.06 -10.60 1.51
C ALA A 165 -10.83 -10.57 2.45
N LEU A 166 -10.95 -11.31 3.56
CA LEU A 166 -10.01 -11.27 4.68
C LEU A 166 -9.35 -12.63 4.88
N ASN A 167 -8.03 -12.62 5.10
CA ASN A 167 -7.36 -13.74 5.75
C ASN A 167 -7.37 -13.50 7.27
N LEU A 168 -8.15 -14.26 8.03
CA LEU A 168 -8.32 -14.02 9.47
C LEU A 168 -7.06 -14.31 10.29
N SER A 169 -6.11 -15.10 9.77
CA SER A 169 -4.92 -15.49 10.55
C SER A 169 -3.85 -14.39 10.66
N THR A 170 -3.85 -13.39 9.77
CA THR A 170 -2.78 -12.37 9.74
C THR A 170 -2.90 -11.37 10.88
N ASN A 171 -4.13 -11.05 11.31
CA ASN A 171 -4.41 -10.18 12.44
C ASN A 171 -5.79 -10.49 13.01
N PRO A 172 -5.92 -11.58 13.79
CA PRO A 172 -7.18 -12.01 14.36
C PRO A 172 -7.94 -10.89 15.09
N ASP A 173 -7.23 -10.14 15.93
CA ASP A 173 -7.84 -9.14 16.82
C ASP A 173 -8.53 -8.02 16.07
N LYS A 174 -7.98 -7.61 14.92
CA LYS A 174 -8.58 -6.56 14.07
C LYS A 174 -9.56 -7.12 13.06
N ARG A 175 -9.36 -8.36 12.58
CA ARG A 175 -10.15 -8.94 11.49
C ARG A 175 -11.40 -9.69 11.94
N TYR A 176 -11.38 -10.34 13.11
CA TYR A 176 -12.56 -11.03 13.63
C TYR A 176 -13.73 -10.09 13.94
N PRO A 177 -13.54 -8.91 14.57
CA PRO A 177 -14.64 -7.96 14.79
C PRO A 177 -15.32 -7.55 13.47
N CYS A 178 -14.52 -7.24 12.45
CA CYS A 178 -15.01 -6.94 11.10
C CYS A 178 -15.82 -8.10 10.51
N TYR A 179 -15.22 -9.30 10.49
CA TYR A 179 -15.87 -10.49 9.96
C TYR A 179 -17.20 -10.79 10.66
N ARG A 180 -17.22 -10.69 12.00
CA ARG A 180 -18.39 -10.96 12.84
C ARG A 180 -19.52 -9.97 12.58
N ALA A 181 -19.22 -8.67 12.46
CA ALA A 181 -20.22 -7.64 12.21
C ALA A 181 -20.98 -7.90 10.90
N PHE A 182 -20.27 -8.28 9.84
CA PHE A 182 -20.86 -8.55 8.53
C PHE A 182 -21.42 -9.97 8.36
N TRP A 183 -21.23 -10.86 9.32
CA TRP A 183 -21.64 -12.27 9.19
C TRP A 183 -23.14 -12.40 8.94
N LYS A 184 -23.50 -13.06 7.83
CA LYS A 184 -24.88 -13.26 7.36
C LYS A 184 -25.67 -11.96 7.10
N LYS A 185 -25.01 -10.80 6.98
CA LYS A 185 -25.68 -9.55 6.61
C LYS A 185 -26.00 -9.53 5.11
N PRO A 186 -27.19 -9.06 4.70
CA PRO A 186 -27.61 -9.07 3.30
C PRO A 186 -26.78 -8.12 2.42
N ASN A 187 -26.21 -7.07 3.03
CA ASN A 187 -25.37 -6.08 2.38
C ASN A 187 -23.88 -6.51 2.31
N ALA A 188 -23.53 -7.75 2.66
CA ALA A 188 -22.16 -8.25 2.69
C ALA A 188 -21.91 -9.37 1.66
N VAL A 189 -20.70 -9.41 1.10
CA VAL A 189 -20.25 -10.48 0.19
C VAL A 189 -18.92 -11.04 0.69
N PHE A 190 -18.94 -12.30 1.16
CA PHE A 190 -17.74 -12.99 1.62
C PHE A 190 -17.02 -13.68 0.47
N ILE A 191 -15.72 -13.43 0.33
CA ILE A 191 -14.90 -14.04 -0.70
C ILE A 191 -13.77 -14.85 -0.05
N ASN A 192 -13.96 -16.17 0.02
CA ASN A 192 -13.12 -17.06 0.83
C ASN A 192 -12.24 -17.99 -0.02
N ASN A 193 -12.48 -18.10 -1.33
CA ASN A 193 -11.82 -19.06 -2.23
C ASN A 193 -11.62 -18.46 -3.62
N ILE A 194 -10.56 -17.67 -3.81
CA ILE A 194 -10.25 -17.10 -5.13
C ILE A 194 -9.08 -17.81 -5.75
N THR A 195 -9.28 -18.28 -6.97
CA THR A 195 -8.28 -19.02 -7.74
C THR A 195 -7.10 -18.13 -8.17
N THR A 196 -7.35 -16.86 -8.52
CA THR A 196 -6.29 -15.93 -8.97
C THR A 196 -6.56 -14.46 -8.60
N SER A 197 -5.49 -13.68 -8.46
CA SER A 197 -5.54 -12.22 -8.22
C SER A 197 -6.32 -11.46 -9.30
N ARG A 198 -6.30 -11.96 -10.55
CA ARG A 198 -7.06 -11.37 -11.66
C ARG A 198 -8.57 -11.58 -11.50
N ILE A 199 -8.99 -12.79 -11.10
CA ILE A 199 -10.39 -13.09 -10.82
C ILE A 199 -10.86 -12.24 -9.63
N TYR A 200 -10.05 -12.17 -8.56
CA TYR A 200 -10.33 -11.33 -7.40
C TYR A 200 -10.68 -9.89 -7.80
N ARG A 201 -9.79 -9.22 -8.56
CA ARG A 201 -9.99 -7.83 -8.96
C ARG A 201 -11.22 -7.63 -9.84
N LYS A 202 -11.45 -8.56 -10.77
CA LYS A 202 -12.66 -8.53 -11.61
C LYS A 202 -13.92 -8.64 -10.76
N THR A 203 -13.91 -9.52 -9.76
CA THR A 203 -15.04 -9.73 -8.86
C THR A 203 -15.28 -8.51 -7.97
N ILE A 204 -14.27 -8.02 -7.25
CA ILE A 204 -14.48 -6.91 -6.30
C ILE A 204 -14.86 -5.62 -7.00
N LYS A 205 -14.39 -5.39 -8.23
CA LYS A 205 -14.71 -4.19 -9.01
C LYS A 205 -16.21 -3.99 -9.26
N SER A 206 -17.02 -5.03 -9.15
CA SER A 206 -18.47 -4.91 -9.28
C SER A 206 -19.16 -4.34 -8.04
N TYR A 207 -18.44 -4.09 -6.94
CA TYR A 207 -19.02 -3.63 -5.67
C TYR A 207 -18.60 -2.21 -5.35
N MET A 208 -19.32 -1.56 -4.42
CA MET A 208 -19.06 -0.18 -4.00
C MET A 208 -18.03 -0.10 -2.85
N PHE A 209 -18.04 -1.08 -1.95
CA PHE A 209 -17.24 -1.04 -0.72
C PHE A 209 -16.44 -2.32 -0.52
N ILE A 210 -15.33 -2.20 0.21
CA ILE A 210 -14.58 -3.35 0.70
C ILE A 210 -14.08 -3.08 2.11
N ALA A 211 -14.27 -4.06 2.99
CA ALA A 211 -13.69 -3.99 4.32
C ALA A 211 -12.18 -4.22 4.23
N SER A 212 -11.41 -3.29 4.80
CA SER A 212 -9.94 -3.36 4.86
C SER A 212 -9.44 -3.10 6.28
N PRO A 213 -9.80 -3.96 7.25
CA PRO A 213 -9.18 -3.96 8.57
C PRO A 213 -7.68 -4.25 8.46
N GLU A 214 -6.94 -3.81 9.47
CA GLU A 214 -5.50 -4.00 9.63
C GLU A 214 -5.06 -5.45 9.36
N GLY A 215 -3.88 -5.60 8.77
CA GLY A 215 -3.22 -6.87 8.51
C GLY A 215 -2.05 -7.05 9.46
N ASN A 216 -0.94 -7.59 8.95
CA ASN A 216 0.31 -7.64 9.72
C ASN A 216 0.77 -6.21 10.10
N GLY A 217 0.69 -5.27 9.16
CA GLY A 217 0.81 -3.84 9.40
C GLY A 217 -0.55 -3.12 9.40
N ILE A 218 -0.53 -1.85 9.80
CA ILE A 218 -1.73 -1.00 9.83
C ILE A 218 -2.24 -0.61 8.43
N ASP A 219 -1.35 -0.52 7.43
CA ASP A 219 -1.73 -0.28 6.03
C ASP A 219 -1.88 -1.62 5.28
N CYS A 220 -2.81 -1.67 4.32
CA CYS A 220 -3.18 -2.89 3.61
C CYS A 220 -3.14 -2.66 2.10
N HIS A 221 -2.49 -3.58 1.36
CA HIS A 221 -2.56 -3.59 -0.12
C HIS A 221 -4.01 -3.49 -0.62
N ARG A 222 -4.93 -4.22 0.01
CA ARG A 222 -6.37 -4.22 -0.30
C ARG A 222 -6.99 -2.81 -0.31
N THR A 223 -6.56 -1.91 0.56
CA THR A 223 -7.02 -0.51 0.59
C THR A 223 -6.68 0.18 -0.74
N TRP A 224 -5.44 0.04 -1.20
CA TRP A 224 -4.97 0.64 -2.44
C TRP A 224 -5.56 -0.02 -3.68
N GLU A 225 -5.69 -1.36 -3.70
CA GLU A 225 -6.37 -2.08 -4.78
C GLU A 225 -7.81 -1.58 -4.96
N ALA A 226 -8.53 -1.37 -3.85
CA ALA A 226 -9.88 -0.83 -3.84
C ALA A 226 -9.95 0.56 -4.48
N ILE A 227 -9.11 1.48 -4.02
CA ILE A 227 -9.02 2.84 -4.54
C ILE A 227 -8.76 2.83 -6.06
N TYR A 228 -7.83 2.00 -6.53
CA TYR A 228 -7.52 1.89 -7.95
C TYR A 228 -8.65 1.29 -8.79
N LEU A 229 -9.52 0.48 -8.19
CA LEU A 229 -10.67 -0.13 -8.85
C LEU A 229 -11.96 0.69 -8.71
N GLY A 230 -11.91 1.83 -8.02
CA GLY A 230 -13.06 2.71 -7.80
C GLY A 230 -13.98 2.26 -6.68
N LEU A 231 -13.48 1.46 -5.74
CA LEU A 231 -14.17 1.09 -4.51
C LEU A 231 -13.79 2.04 -3.37
N ILE A 232 -14.66 2.13 -2.37
CA ILE A 232 -14.38 2.81 -1.10
C ILE A 232 -13.94 1.77 -0.07
N PRO A 233 -12.64 1.72 0.32
CA PRO A 233 -12.22 0.94 1.47
C PRO A 233 -12.76 1.51 2.78
N ILE A 234 -13.31 0.62 3.62
CA ILE A 234 -13.67 0.89 5.01
C ILE A 234 -12.54 0.36 5.89
N VAL A 235 -11.91 1.21 6.70
CA VAL A 235 -10.67 0.92 7.44
C VAL A 235 -10.82 1.22 8.93
N ASN A 236 -9.94 0.63 9.75
CA ASN A 236 -9.85 0.97 11.18
C ASN A 236 -9.43 2.43 11.39
N ASP A 237 -9.86 3.02 12.50
CA ASP A 237 -9.39 4.34 12.93
C ASP A 237 -7.99 4.29 13.52
N ASN A 238 -7.04 4.93 12.84
CA ASN A 238 -5.66 5.09 13.27
C ASN A 238 -5.07 6.34 12.59
N TYR A 239 -3.86 6.77 12.99
CA TYR A 239 -3.29 8.01 12.45
C TYR A 239 -3.06 7.94 10.94
N LEU A 240 -2.53 6.80 10.44
CA LEU A 240 -2.26 6.58 9.02
C LEU A 240 -3.53 6.75 8.16
N ASN A 241 -4.62 6.12 8.56
CA ASN A 241 -5.89 6.17 7.82
C ASN A 241 -6.52 7.56 7.86
N ARG A 242 -6.46 8.26 9.01
CA ARG A 242 -6.89 9.67 9.13
C ARG A 242 -6.07 10.59 8.24
N PHE A 243 -4.76 10.39 8.19
CA PHE A 243 -3.87 11.13 7.31
C PHE A 243 -4.25 10.92 5.83
N PHE A 244 -4.41 9.68 5.38
CA PHE A 244 -4.78 9.42 3.99
C PHE A 244 -6.19 9.92 3.61
N ALA A 245 -7.17 9.80 4.51
CA ALA A 245 -8.48 10.40 4.31
C ALA A 245 -8.41 11.94 4.18
N SER A 246 -7.52 12.60 4.95
CA SER A 246 -7.34 14.05 4.88
C SER A 246 -6.78 14.55 3.53
N LEU A 247 -6.11 13.67 2.77
CA LEU A 247 -5.67 13.95 1.40
C LEU A 247 -6.79 13.88 0.35
N GLY A 248 -8.03 13.59 0.77
CA GLY A 248 -9.19 13.47 -0.11
C GLY A 248 -9.36 12.09 -0.75
N LEU A 249 -8.61 11.07 -0.30
CA LEU A 249 -8.79 9.70 -0.79
C LEU A 249 -10.16 9.15 -0.38
N PRO A 250 -10.76 8.23 -1.16
CA PRO A 250 -12.10 7.70 -0.89
C PRO A 250 -12.05 6.64 0.21
N ILE A 251 -11.63 7.03 1.41
CA ILE A 251 -11.45 6.14 2.56
C ILE A 251 -12.49 6.49 3.60
N ILE A 252 -13.18 5.46 4.11
CA ILE A 252 -14.09 5.59 5.24
C ILE A 252 -13.43 4.97 6.46
N ILE A 253 -13.40 5.72 7.56
CA ILE A 253 -12.82 5.29 8.83
C ILE A 253 -13.95 4.87 9.75
N THR A 254 -13.80 3.74 10.44
CA THR A 254 -14.77 3.27 11.43
C THR A 254 -14.07 2.69 12.66
N ASN A 255 -14.71 2.91 13.81
CA ASN A 255 -14.38 2.25 15.08
C ASN A 255 -15.35 1.10 15.40
N ASP A 256 -16.49 1.03 14.71
CA ASP A 256 -17.49 -0.02 14.88
C ASP A 256 -18.03 -0.47 13.52
N TRP A 257 -17.62 -1.67 13.11
CA TRP A 257 -18.05 -2.28 11.86
C TRP A 257 -19.57 -2.45 11.74
N ASN A 258 -20.32 -2.46 12.85
CA ASN A 258 -21.78 -2.53 12.81
C ASN A 258 -22.41 -1.28 12.14
N GLU A 259 -21.75 -0.12 12.22
CA GLU A 259 -22.21 1.13 11.56
C GLU A 259 -22.47 0.95 10.07
N PHE A 260 -21.71 0.06 9.42
CA PHE A 260 -21.85 -0.30 8.01
C PHE A 260 -22.60 -1.61 7.81
N ALA A 261 -22.42 -2.58 8.71
CA ALA A 261 -23.09 -3.87 8.61
C ALA A 261 -24.62 -3.78 8.77
N GLU A 262 -25.12 -2.71 9.39
CA GLU A 262 -26.56 -2.47 9.59
C GLU A 262 -27.20 -1.61 8.50
N LYS A 263 -26.41 -1.04 7.58
CA LYS A 263 -26.94 -0.19 6.51
C LYS A 263 -27.66 -0.99 5.43
N THR A 264 -28.75 -0.42 4.94
CA THR A 264 -29.43 -0.87 3.74
C THR A 264 -28.57 -0.61 2.48
N GLU A 265 -28.92 -1.27 1.39
CA GLU A 265 -28.26 -1.06 0.10
C GLU A 265 -28.43 0.37 -0.43
N ASP A 266 -29.58 1.01 -0.18
CA ASP A 266 -29.82 2.40 -0.58
C ASP A 266 -28.94 3.39 0.20
N GLU A 267 -28.82 3.21 1.52
CA GLU A 267 -27.93 4.03 2.35
C GLU A 267 -26.46 3.88 1.93
N LEU A 268 -26.02 2.65 1.59
CA LEU A 268 -24.69 2.41 1.06
C LEU A 268 -24.48 3.09 -0.29
N ALA A 269 -25.47 3.04 -1.19
CA ALA A 269 -25.41 3.73 -2.47
C ALA A 269 -25.26 5.25 -2.32
N ASP A 270 -26.00 5.84 -1.38
CA ASP A 270 -25.91 7.27 -1.08
C ASP A 270 -24.55 7.65 -0.49
N ILE A 271 -24.04 6.88 0.47
CA ILE A 271 -22.69 7.09 1.04
C ILE A 271 -21.64 7.02 -0.07
N TYR A 272 -21.76 6.03 -0.97
CA TYR A 272 -20.83 5.86 -2.07
C TYR A 272 -20.83 7.09 -2.99
N LYS A 273 -22.01 7.54 -3.40
CA LYS A 273 -22.18 8.72 -4.25
C LYS A 273 -21.58 9.98 -3.61
N GLN A 274 -21.88 10.21 -2.33
CA GLN A 274 -21.39 11.39 -1.60
C GLN A 274 -19.88 11.38 -1.41
N THR A 275 -19.30 10.21 -1.11
CA THR A 275 -17.86 10.05 -0.93
C THR A 275 -17.14 10.26 -2.26
N MET A 276 -17.57 9.56 -3.32
CA MET A 276 -16.94 9.63 -4.63
C MET A 276 -17.03 11.02 -5.27
N ALA A 277 -18.07 11.81 -4.95
CA ALA A 277 -18.21 13.18 -5.43
C ALA A 277 -17.14 14.13 -4.85
N LYS A 278 -16.56 13.82 -3.69
CA LYS A 278 -15.55 14.64 -3.00
C LYS A 278 -14.13 14.11 -3.18
N THR A 279 -13.97 12.96 -3.82
CA THR A 279 -12.70 12.26 -3.89
C THR A 279 -11.65 12.97 -4.74
N ASN A 280 -10.45 13.11 -4.18
CA ASN A 280 -9.21 13.40 -4.89
C ASN A 280 -8.30 12.17 -4.87
N THR A 281 -8.03 11.58 -6.04
CA THR A 281 -7.20 10.37 -6.14
C THR A 281 -5.71 10.63 -6.36
N GLN A 282 -5.26 11.88 -6.41
CA GLN A 282 -3.85 12.19 -6.70
C GLN A 282 -2.87 11.49 -5.76
N ALA A 283 -3.16 11.47 -4.45
CA ALA A 283 -2.35 10.80 -3.45
C ALA A 283 -2.32 9.26 -3.57
N ALA A 284 -3.16 8.67 -4.43
CA ALA A 284 -3.07 7.24 -4.75
C ALA A 284 -1.96 6.92 -5.76
N TYR A 285 -1.42 7.93 -6.45
CA TYR A 285 -0.46 7.73 -7.54
C TYR A 285 0.93 8.26 -7.20
N TYR A 286 1.92 7.64 -7.83
CA TYR A 286 3.33 7.90 -7.58
C TYR A 286 3.74 9.37 -7.75
N ASP A 287 3.23 10.05 -8.79
CA ASP A 287 3.62 11.43 -9.12
C ASP A 287 3.34 12.42 -7.98
N TYR A 288 2.31 12.18 -7.16
CA TYR A 288 2.03 13.01 -5.98
C TYR A 288 3.18 12.92 -4.97
N TRP A 289 3.63 11.70 -4.69
CA TRP A 289 4.67 11.42 -3.71
C TRP A 289 6.06 11.82 -4.20
N GLU A 290 6.38 11.60 -5.49
CA GLU A 290 7.64 12.07 -6.07
C GLU A 290 7.78 13.60 -5.90
N LYS A 291 6.73 14.36 -6.24
CA LYS A 291 6.71 15.81 -6.03
C LYS A 291 6.83 16.18 -4.56
N MET A 292 6.19 15.43 -3.66
CA MET A 292 6.24 15.70 -2.23
C MET A 292 7.62 15.44 -1.63
N ILE A 293 8.27 14.35 -2.03
CA ILE A 293 9.61 13.97 -1.56
C ILE A 293 10.64 14.98 -2.07
N PHE A 294 10.60 15.34 -3.35
CA PHE A 294 11.59 16.24 -3.94
C PHE A 294 11.47 17.70 -3.47
N LYS A 295 10.37 18.10 -2.83
CA LYS A 295 10.30 19.39 -2.12
C LYS A 295 11.33 19.52 -1.00
N TYR A 296 11.81 18.41 -0.45
CA TYR A 296 12.80 18.38 0.62
C TYR A 296 14.25 18.25 0.13
N LYS A 297 14.48 18.15 -1.20
CA LYS A 297 15.82 17.96 -1.78
C LYS A 297 16.57 19.29 -1.98
N HIS A 298 15.91 20.41 -1.75
CA HIS A 298 16.40 21.79 -1.90
C HIS A 298 16.30 22.53 -0.57
#